data_AF-V6F4G0-F1
#
_entry.id   AF-V6F4G0-F1
#
_cell.length_a   1.000
_cell.length_b   1.000
_cell.length_c   1.000
_cell.angle_alpha   90.00
_cell.angle_beta   90.00
_cell.angle_gamma   90.00
#
_symmetry.space_group_name_H-M   'P 1'
#
loop_
_entity.id
_entity.type
_entity.pdbx_description
1 polymer ?
#
loop_
_entity_poly.entity_id
_entity_poly.type
_entity_poly.pdbx_seq_one_letter_code
_entity_poly.pdbx_strand_id
1 'polypeptide(L)'
;MIRPLILTIALLLGPSLAFAGDARRDAIVADYAKADAGHAGFSAQRGETLFRTQWKGGDERTPSCTACHTDNPRQPGRNAKTGRPIDPVAVSVNAKRFTDAGEVEKQFSRDCKNVLGRECTAREKGDYITFMMGQ
;
A
#
# COMPACT_ATOMS: atom_id res chain seq x y z
N MET A 1 58.30 -30.28 15.14
CA MET A 1 57.69 -28.93 15.21
C MET A 1 56.40 -28.97 14.40
N ILE A 2 55.25 -28.88 15.06
CA ILE A 2 53.92 -29.12 14.49
C ILE A 2 53.42 -27.80 13.88
N ARG A 3 53.09 -27.79 12.58
CA ARG A 3 52.47 -26.64 11.89
C ARG A 3 50.95 -26.72 12.06
N PRO A 4 50.28 -25.74 12.68
CA PRO A 4 48.83 -25.76 12.78
C PRO A 4 48.22 -25.31 11.45
N LEU A 5 47.32 -26.15 10.91
CA LEU A 5 46.50 -25.83 9.74
C LEU A 5 45.37 -24.89 10.18
N ILE A 6 45.47 -23.61 9.82
CA ILE A 6 44.41 -22.62 10.07
C ILE A 6 43.34 -22.82 8.99
N LEU A 7 42.22 -23.45 9.36
CA LEU A 7 41.04 -23.58 8.53
C LEU A 7 40.22 -22.28 8.63
N THR A 8 40.36 -21.39 7.65
CA THR A 8 39.56 -20.17 7.57
C THR A 8 38.18 -20.51 7.02
N ILE A 9 37.16 -20.55 7.88
CA ILE A 9 35.75 -20.63 7.47
C ILE A 9 35.36 -19.24 6.97
N ALA A 10 35.28 -19.07 5.65
CA ALA A 10 34.73 -17.88 5.02
C ALA A 10 33.19 -17.93 5.14
N LEU A 11 32.63 -17.11 6.03
CA LEU A 11 31.19 -16.91 6.16
C LEU A 11 30.68 -16.16 4.93
N LEU A 12 30.01 -16.88 4.03
CA LEU A 12 29.34 -16.32 2.85
C LEU A 12 28.15 -15.45 3.30
N LEU A 13 28.34 -14.13 3.33
CA LEU A 13 27.21 -13.18 3.33
C LEU A 13 26.55 -13.22 1.94
N GLY A 14 25.48 -14.01 1.82
CA GLY A 14 24.64 -14.00 0.64
C GLY A 14 23.88 -12.67 0.53
N PRO A 15 23.71 -12.10 -0.68
CA PRO A 15 22.93 -10.89 -0.86
C PRO A 15 21.46 -11.16 -0.51
N SER A 16 20.91 -10.37 0.42
CA SER A 16 19.48 -10.33 0.65
C SER A 16 18.82 -9.84 -0.65
N LEU A 17 17.97 -10.67 -1.26
CA LEU A 17 17.07 -10.25 -2.33
C LEU A 17 16.05 -9.28 -1.71
N ALA A 18 16.42 -8.01 -1.57
CA ALA A 18 15.44 -6.96 -1.44
C ALA A 18 14.65 -6.97 -2.75
N PHE A 19 13.36 -7.29 -2.69
CA PHE A 19 12.45 -6.93 -3.78
C PHE A 19 12.63 -5.43 -4.01
N ALA A 20 13.28 -5.05 -5.11
CA ALA A 20 13.52 -3.66 -5.41
C ALA A 20 12.15 -3.00 -5.64
N GLY A 21 11.68 -2.27 -4.62
CA GLY A 21 10.49 -1.42 -4.71
C GLY A 21 10.68 -0.35 -5.78
N ASP A 22 9.57 0.24 -6.24
CA ASP A 22 9.66 1.44 -7.06
C ASP A 22 10.04 2.61 -6.15
N ALA A 23 11.22 3.20 -6.35
CA ALA A 23 11.73 4.27 -5.49
C ALA A 23 10.77 5.47 -5.35
N ARG A 24 9.90 5.71 -6.35
CA ARG A 24 8.87 6.75 -6.28
C ARG A 24 7.77 6.39 -5.29
N ARG A 25 7.38 5.11 -5.25
CA ARG A 25 6.42 4.60 -4.26
C ARG A 25 7.03 4.64 -2.87
N ASP A 26 8.29 4.22 -2.74
CA ASP A 26 8.99 4.24 -1.46
C ASP A 26 9.08 5.68 -0.90
N ALA A 27 9.32 6.67 -1.76
CA ALA A 27 9.29 8.08 -1.39
C ALA A 27 7.90 8.53 -0.87
N ILE A 28 6.82 8.14 -1.55
CA ILE A 28 5.44 8.45 -1.12
C ILE A 28 5.14 7.83 0.25
N VAL A 29 5.50 6.57 0.45
CA VAL A 29 5.32 5.88 1.75
C VAL A 29 6.17 6.55 2.84
N ALA A 30 7.41 6.92 2.53
CA ALA A 30 8.28 7.63 3.47
C ALA A 30 7.71 9.01 3.87
N ASP A 31 7.06 9.73 2.95
CA ASP A 31 6.43 11.01 3.26
C ASP A 31 5.22 10.85 4.19
N TYR A 32 4.42 9.79 4.02
CA TYR A 32 3.39 9.47 5.01
C TYR A 32 3.98 9.11 6.38
N ALA A 33 5.12 8.40 6.41
CA ALA A 33 5.75 8.04 7.68
C ALA A 33 6.21 9.29 8.45
N LYS A 34 6.75 10.30 7.75
CA LYS A 34 7.11 11.60 8.36
C LYS A 34 5.90 12.35 8.90
N ALA A 35 4.74 12.24 8.23
CA ALA A 35 3.50 12.91 8.62
C ALA A 35 2.70 12.16 9.70
N ASP A 36 3.02 10.89 9.97
CA ASP A 36 2.38 10.08 11.00
C ASP A 36 3.06 10.31 12.37
N ALA A 37 2.48 11.18 13.20
CA ALA A 37 3.00 11.42 14.54
C ALA A 37 3.06 10.12 15.36
N GLY A 38 4.25 9.78 15.85
CA GLY A 38 4.47 8.51 16.57
C GLY A 38 4.50 7.28 15.66
N HIS A 39 4.92 7.45 14.40
CA HIS A 39 5.05 6.36 13.44
C HIS A 39 5.84 5.16 14.02
N ALA A 40 5.21 3.99 13.98
CA ALA A 40 5.77 2.71 14.43
C ALA A 40 5.84 1.67 13.30
N GLY A 41 5.79 2.13 12.05
CA GLY A 41 5.68 1.28 10.86
C GLY A 41 4.24 1.11 10.37
N PHE A 42 4.11 1.01 9.05
CA PHE A 42 2.84 0.68 8.41
C PHE A 42 2.54 -0.83 8.49
N SER A 43 1.26 -1.17 8.42
CA SER A 43 0.75 -2.53 8.56
C SER A 43 -0.18 -2.88 7.41
N ALA A 44 0.17 -3.92 6.67
CA ALA A 44 -0.71 -4.50 5.64
C ALA A 44 -2.05 -4.97 6.24
N GLN A 45 -2.05 -5.51 7.47
CA GLN A 45 -3.28 -5.96 8.13
C GLN A 45 -4.25 -4.80 8.43
N ARG A 46 -3.72 -3.66 8.91
CA ARG A 46 -4.54 -2.45 9.11
C ARG A 46 -5.03 -1.90 7.77
N GLY A 47 -4.19 -1.92 6.74
CA GLY A 47 -4.57 -1.51 5.38
C GLY A 47 -5.67 -2.38 4.78
N GLU A 48 -5.61 -3.70 4.97
CA GLU A 48 -6.66 -4.63 4.57
C GLU A 48 -7.95 -4.36 5.33
N THR A 49 -7.85 -4.14 6.65
CA THR A 49 -9.01 -3.81 7.48
C THR A 49 -9.68 -2.55 6.94
N LEU A 50 -8.93 -1.46 6.74
CA LEU A 50 -9.42 -0.23 6.12
C LEU A 50 -10.11 -0.47 4.77
N PHE A 51 -9.48 -1.26 3.89
CA PHE A 51 -9.98 -1.59 2.55
C PHE A 51 -11.33 -2.32 2.59
N ARG A 52 -11.50 -3.28 3.53
CA ARG A 52 -12.67 -4.15 3.61
C ARG A 52 -13.78 -3.63 4.51
N THR A 53 -13.47 -2.75 5.47
CA THR A 53 -14.46 -2.21 6.39
C THR A 53 -15.62 -1.54 5.65
N GLN A 54 -16.84 -1.80 6.12
CA GLN A 54 -18.02 -1.01 5.76
C GLN A 54 -18.07 0.23 6.66
N TRP A 55 -17.85 1.38 6.05
CA TRP A 55 -17.83 2.68 6.68
C TRP A 55 -19.22 3.32 6.69
N LYS A 56 -19.44 4.21 7.66
CA LYS A 56 -20.63 5.07 7.74
C LYS A 56 -20.19 6.52 7.62
N GLY A 57 -21.06 7.37 7.08
CA GLY A 57 -20.82 8.81 6.94
C GLY A 57 -20.23 9.24 5.59
N GLY A 58 -19.79 8.30 4.77
CA GLY A 58 -19.51 8.52 3.35
C GLY A 58 -20.77 8.47 2.47
N ASP A 59 -20.57 8.42 1.15
CA ASP A 59 -21.64 8.20 0.18
C ASP A 59 -22.16 6.77 0.27
N GLU A 60 -23.48 6.61 0.35
CA GLU A 60 -24.15 5.31 0.53
C GLU A 60 -23.86 4.31 -0.59
N ARG A 61 -23.47 4.76 -1.78
CA ARG A 61 -23.09 3.89 -2.90
C ARG A 61 -21.67 3.36 -2.79
N THR A 62 -20.85 3.94 -1.91
CA THR A 62 -19.46 3.53 -1.69
C THR A 62 -19.20 3.26 -0.21
N PRO A 63 -19.89 2.28 0.40
CA PRO A 63 -19.73 1.99 1.83
C PRO A 63 -18.37 1.37 2.16
N SER A 64 -17.61 0.93 1.17
CA SER A 64 -16.28 0.33 1.34
C SER A 64 -15.42 0.61 0.10
N CYS A 65 -14.10 0.50 0.23
CA CYS A 65 -13.19 0.57 -0.92
C CYS A 65 -13.51 -0.54 -1.95
N THR A 66 -13.98 -1.70 -1.48
CA THR A 66 -14.35 -2.85 -2.33
C THR A 66 -15.55 -2.54 -3.24
N ALA A 67 -16.38 -1.55 -2.91
CA ALA A 67 -17.50 -1.13 -3.75
C ALA A 67 -17.04 -0.68 -5.16
N CYS A 68 -15.82 -0.15 -5.28
CA CYS A 68 -15.22 0.18 -6.57
C CYS A 68 -14.13 -0.80 -7.02
N HIS A 69 -13.37 -1.37 -6.08
CA HIS A 69 -12.16 -2.14 -6.36
C HIS A 69 -12.32 -3.67 -6.24
N THR A 70 -13.55 -4.14 -6.02
CA THR A 70 -13.89 -5.55 -5.72
C THR A 70 -13.25 -6.05 -4.43
N ASP A 71 -13.60 -7.26 -3.99
CA ASP A 71 -12.96 -7.89 -2.82
C ASP A 71 -11.54 -8.39 -3.11
N ASN A 72 -11.19 -8.54 -4.39
CA ASN A 72 -9.86 -8.94 -4.85
C ASN A 72 -9.19 -7.75 -5.58
N PRO A 73 -8.29 -7.00 -4.93
CA PRO A 73 -7.68 -5.80 -5.52
C PRO A 73 -6.80 -6.06 -6.74
N ARG A 74 -6.52 -7.34 -7.06
CA ARG A 74 -5.82 -7.78 -8.27
C ARG A 74 -6.72 -7.80 -9.50
N GLN A 75 -8.03 -7.76 -9.32
CA GLN A 75 -9.01 -7.72 -10.41
C GLN A 75 -9.33 -6.27 -10.81
N PRO A 76 -9.71 -6.04 -12.09
CA PRO A 76 -10.24 -4.75 -12.49
C PRO A 76 -11.56 -4.47 -11.76
N GLY A 77 -11.71 -3.23 -11.31
CA GLY A 77 -12.89 -2.72 -10.65
C GLY A 77 -13.77 -1.87 -11.57
N ARG A 78 -14.82 -1.29 -10.98
CA ARG A 78 -15.69 -0.32 -11.65
C ARG A 78 -16.10 0.76 -10.66
N ASN A 79 -16.10 2.01 -11.09
CA ASN A 79 -16.57 3.11 -10.25
C ASN A 79 -18.06 2.91 -9.92
N ALA A 80 -18.40 2.82 -8.63
CA ALA A 80 -19.75 2.51 -8.18
C ALA A 80 -20.83 3.53 -8.61
N LYS A 81 -20.43 4.78 -8.91
CA LYS A 81 -21.36 5.85 -9.31
C LYS A 81 -21.54 5.97 -10.82
N THR A 82 -20.48 5.68 -11.60
CA THR A 82 -20.44 5.95 -13.05
C THR A 82 -20.30 4.69 -13.91
N GLY A 83 -19.99 3.53 -13.31
CA GLY A 83 -19.76 2.28 -14.02
C GLY A 83 -18.45 2.21 -14.81
N ARG A 84 -17.67 3.30 -14.85
CA ARG A 84 -16.38 3.36 -15.58
C ARG A 84 -15.40 2.31 -15.07
N PRO A 85 -14.66 1.62 -15.95
CA PRO A 85 -13.68 0.63 -15.53
C PRO A 85 -12.54 1.28 -14.75
N ILE A 86 -12.00 0.52 -13.79
CA ILE A 86 -10.84 0.91 -12.99
C ILE A 86 -9.83 -0.24 -13.07
N ASP A 87 -8.60 0.05 -13.47
CA ASP A 87 -7.52 -0.95 -13.48
C ASP A 87 -7.28 -1.54 -12.08
N PRO A 88 -6.71 -2.74 -11.96
CA PRO A 88 -6.32 -3.31 -10.66
C PRO A 88 -5.54 -2.31 -9.80
N VAL A 89 -5.86 -2.30 -8.51
CA VAL A 89 -5.21 -1.41 -7.52
C VAL A 89 -4.03 -2.09 -6.83
N ALA A 90 -4.01 -3.43 -6.84
CA ALA A 90 -2.87 -4.23 -6.39
C ALA A 90 -1.62 -3.94 -7.23
N VAL A 91 -0.49 -3.76 -6.54
CA VAL A 91 0.80 -3.43 -7.15
C VAL A 91 1.36 -4.62 -7.93
N SER A 92 1.12 -5.87 -7.49
CA SER A 92 1.65 -7.05 -8.19
C SER A 92 1.11 -7.20 -9.62
N VAL A 93 -0.04 -6.60 -9.92
CA VAL A 93 -0.67 -6.63 -11.24
C VAL A 93 -0.49 -5.29 -11.98
N ASN A 94 -0.47 -4.18 -11.24
CA ASN A 94 -0.26 -2.86 -11.82
C ASN A 94 0.87 -2.10 -11.09
N ALA A 95 2.09 -2.33 -11.55
CA ALA A 95 3.30 -1.74 -10.96
C ALA A 95 3.35 -0.20 -11.05
N LYS A 96 2.49 0.45 -11.86
CA LYS A 96 2.37 1.92 -11.94
C LYS A 96 1.57 2.51 -10.77
N ARG A 97 0.91 1.68 -9.96
CA ARG A 97 0.14 2.16 -8.80
C ARG A 97 1.08 2.78 -7.77
N PHE A 98 0.64 3.91 -7.22
CA PHE A 98 1.33 4.66 -6.17
C PHE A 98 2.75 5.12 -6.56
N THR A 99 2.97 5.54 -7.81
CA THR A 99 4.28 6.08 -8.26
C THR A 99 4.25 7.56 -8.61
N ASP A 100 3.09 8.22 -8.51
CA ASP A 100 2.89 9.64 -8.75
C ASP A 100 2.21 10.25 -7.52
N ALA A 101 2.93 11.08 -6.76
CA ALA A 101 2.44 11.63 -5.50
C ALA A 101 1.20 12.52 -5.67
N GLY A 102 1.14 13.29 -6.76
CA GLY A 102 0.02 14.18 -7.05
C GLY A 102 -1.27 13.41 -7.35
N GLU A 103 -1.19 12.37 -8.17
CA GLU A 103 -2.33 11.51 -8.47
C GLU A 103 -2.77 10.70 -7.25
N VAL A 104 -1.82 10.22 -6.42
CA VAL A 104 -2.14 9.51 -5.17
C VAL A 104 -2.93 10.42 -4.21
N GLU A 105 -2.46 11.64 -3.95
CA GLU A 105 -3.16 12.56 -3.06
C GLU A 105 -4.53 13.01 -3.62
N LYS A 106 -4.59 13.26 -4.92
CA LYS A 106 -5.85 13.56 -5.60
C LYS A 106 -6.85 12.41 -5.50
N GLN A 107 -6.40 11.17 -5.58
CA GLN A 107 -7.29 10.02 -5.46
C GLN A 107 -7.72 9.82 -4.00
N PHE A 108 -6.80 9.84 -3.04
CA PHE A 108 -7.15 9.68 -1.63
C PHE A 108 -8.07 10.78 -1.10
N SER A 109 -7.84 12.04 -1.43
CA SER A 109 -8.73 13.13 -0.99
C SER A 109 -10.19 12.96 -1.45
N ARG A 110 -10.41 12.31 -2.60
CA ARG A 110 -11.76 12.00 -3.11
C ARG A 110 -12.30 10.71 -2.49
N ASP A 111 -11.52 9.64 -2.52
CA ASP A 111 -11.97 8.31 -2.12
C ASP A 111 -12.17 8.20 -0.62
N CYS A 112 -11.27 8.76 0.20
CA CYS A 112 -11.43 8.77 1.64
C CYS A 112 -12.70 9.51 2.04
N LYS A 113 -12.96 10.69 1.48
CA LYS A 113 -14.22 11.42 1.73
C LYS A 113 -15.45 10.64 1.26
N ASN A 114 -15.39 10.03 0.06
CA ASN A 114 -16.50 9.26 -0.47
C ASN A 114 -16.82 8.01 0.35
N VAL A 115 -15.80 7.31 0.87
CA VAL A 115 -16.00 6.04 1.59
C VAL A 115 -16.13 6.27 3.10
N LEU A 116 -15.19 6.99 3.71
CA LEU A 116 -15.11 7.20 5.16
C LEU A 116 -15.90 8.42 5.64
N GLY A 117 -16.31 9.33 4.75
CA GLY A 117 -16.91 10.61 5.13
C GLY A 117 -15.91 11.65 5.68
N ARG A 118 -14.61 11.35 5.63
CA ARG A 118 -13.52 12.21 6.11
C ARG A 118 -12.24 11.98 5.32
N GLU A 119 -11.25 12.84 5.52
CA GLU A 119 -9.89 12.58 5.04
C GLU A 119 -9.28 11.36 5.74
N CYS A 120 -8.48 10.59 4.99
CA CYS A 120 -7.63 9.57 5.59
C CYS A 120 -6.43 10.25 6.28
N THR A 121 -6.05 9.71 7.43
CA THR A 121 -4.81 10.06 8.13
C THR A 121 -3.58 9.58 7.34
N ALA A 122 -2.40 10.13 7.64
CA ALA A 122 -1.15 9.65 7.04
C ALA A 122 -0.92 8.15 7.31
N ARG A 123 -1.27 7.69 8.51
CA ARG A 123 -1.21 6.26 8.88
C ARG A 123 -2.09 5.39 8.00
N GLU A 124 -3.36 5.77 7.82
CA GLU A 124 -4.31 5.04 6.98
C GLU A 124 -3.83 4.94 5.53
N LYS A 125 -3.29 6.04 4.97
CA LYS A 125 -2.74 6.06 3.61
C LYS A 125 -1.54 5.13 3.48
N GLY A 126 -0.59 5.20 4.40
CA GLY A 126 0.59 4.32 4.38
C GLY A 126 0.26 2.84 4.60
N ASP A 127 -0.66 2.54 5.53
CA ASP A 127 -1.16 1.19 5.77
C ASP A 127 -1.85 0.62 4.51
N TYR A 128 -2.69 1.42 3.85
CA TYR A 128 -3.36 1.05 2.61
C TYR A 128 -2.37 0.71 1.50
N ILE A 129 -1.38 1.57 1.25
CA ILE A 129 -0.37 1.32 0.21
C ILE A 129 0.46 0.07 0.56
N THR A 130 0.82 -0.11 1.83
CA THR A 130 1.55 -1.28 2.31
C THR A 130 0.76 -2.56 2.05
N PHE A 131 -0.55 -2.55 2.29
CA PHE A 131 -1.42 -3.66 1.91
C PHE A 131 -1.38 -3.91 0.40
N MET A 132 -1.63 -2.88 -0.42
CA MET A 132 -1.67 -2.99 -1.89
C MET A 132 -0.34 -3.44 -2.52
N MET A 133 0.79 -3.14 -1.88
CA MET A 133 2.12 -3.64 -2.28
C MET A 133 2.27 -5.15 -2.07
N GLY A 134 1.59 -5.71 -1.07
CA GLY A 134 1.54 -7.15 -0.81
C GLY A 134 0.44 -7.89 -1.57
N GLN A 135 -0.39 -7.18 -2.35
CA GLN A 135 -1.46 -7.77 -3.16
C GLN A 135 -1.05 -7.98 -4.60
#